data_AF-H5Y0L2-F1
#
_entry.id   AF-H5Y0L2-F1
#
_cell.length_a   1.000
_cell.length_b   1.000
_cell.length_c   1.000
_cell.angle_alpha   90.00
_cell.angle_beta   90.00
_cell.angle_gamma   90.00
#
_symmetry.space_group_name_H-M   'P 1'
#
loop_
_entity.id
_entity.type
_entity.pdbx_description
1 polymer ?
#
loop_
_entity_poly.entity_id
_entity_poly.type
_entity_poly.pdbx_seq_one_letter_code
_entity_poly.pdbx_strand_id
1 'polypeptide(L)' 'MAGERKSWQKAFVVGTSISSTLAIVVGGGFYLGRYLDGLWKTEPLFTIGLMLAGLGLGGSYLVITLKKFGASDDKK' A
#
# COMPACT_ATOMS: atom_id res chain seq x y z
N MET A 1 2.87 27.56 16.86
CA MET A 1 4.03 26.86 16.24
C MET A 1 4.27 25.42 16.74
N ALA A 2 3.57 24.91 17.78
CA ALA A 2 3.74 23.53 18.26
C ALA A 2 2.80 22.49 17.60
N GLY A 3 1.70 22.92 16.96
CA GLY A 3 0.74 22.02 16.29
C GLY A 3 1.25 21.45 14.96
N GLU A 4 1.90 22.27 14.14
CA GLU A 4 2.35 21.88 12.79
C GLU A 4 3.46 20.83 12.79
N ARG A 5 4.40 20.88 13.75
CA ARG A 5 5.46 19.85 13.88
C ARG A 5 4.87 18.46 14.14
N LYS A 6 3.80 18.38 14.93
CA LYS A 6 3.11 17.12 15.26
C LYS A 6 2.33 16.57 14.05
N SER A 7 1.78 17.44 13.20
CA SER A 7 1.08 17.04 11.97
C SER A 7 2.07 16.49 10.93
N TRP A 8 3.19 17.19 10.69
CA TRP A 8 4.21 16.71 9.74
C TRP A 8 4.88 15.40 10.17
N GLN A 9 5.17 15.24 11.47
CA GLN A 9 5.67 13.97 12.01
C GLN A 9 4.65 12.83 11.86
N LYS A 10 3.36 13.08 12.11
CA LYS A 10 2.30 12.09 11.86
C LYS A 10 2.21 11.72 10.38
N ALA A 11 2.26 12.70 9.48
CA ALA A 11 2.25 12.47 8.03
C ALA A 11 3.45 11.62 7.59
N PHE A 12 4.63 11.90 8.15
CA PHE A 12 5.85 11.15 7.84
C PHE A 12 5.78 9.69 8.32
N VAL A 13 5.37 9.46 9.56
CA VAL A 13 5.22 8.11 10.15
C VAL A 13 4.17 7.29 9.40
N VAL A 14 3.05 7.92 9.04
CA VAL A 14 1.98 7.28 8.27
C VAL A 14 2.44 6.99 6.85
N GLY A 15 3.12 7.92 6.18
CA GLY A 15 3.69 7.71 4.84
C GLY A 15 4.69 6.54 4.81
N THR A 16 5.59 6.47 5.80
CA THR A 16 6.56 5.35 5.89
C THR A 16 5.88 4.03 6.23
N SER A 17 4.88 4.04 7.11
CA SER A 17 4.13 2.82 7.46
C SER A 17 3.33 2.28 6.28
N ILE A 18 2.67 3.15 5.52
CA ILE A 18 1.94 2.78 4.31
C ILE A 18 2.91 2.23 3.27
N SER A 19 4.00 2.93 2.98
CA SER A 19 5.00 2.51 1.99
C SER A 19 5.62 1.15 2.34
N SER A 20 5.98 0.95 3.62
CA SER A 20 6.53 -0.32 4.10
C SER A 20 5.52 -1.46 3.97
N THR A 21 4.26 -1.21 4.35
CA THR A 21 3.18 -2.19 4.22
C THR A 21 2.91 -2.52 2.76
N LEU A 22 2.94 -1.52 1.87
CA LEU A 22 2.79 -1.70 0.44
C LEU A 22 3.90 -2.59 -0.13
N ALA A 23 5.15 -2.30 0.23
CA ALA A 23 6.31 -3.05 -0.26
C ALA A 23 6.25 -4.52 0.20
N ILE A 24 5.86 -4.77 1.45
CA ILE A 24 5.71 -6.12 2.00
C ILE A 24 4.56 -6.86 1.31
N VAL A 25 3.39 -6.22 1.13
CA VAL A 25 2.21 -6.86 0.51
C VAL A 25 2.45 -7.14 -0.98
N VAL A 26 3.00 -6.18 -1.72
CA VAL A 26 3.29 -6.33 -3.15
C VAL A 26 4.42 -7.33 -3.37
N GLY A 27 5.52 -7.22 -2.61
CA GLY A 27 6.65 -8.14 -2.69
C GLY A 27 6.27 -9.57 -2.27
N GLY A 28 5.51 -9.70 -1.18
CA GLY A 28 4.98 -10.98 -0.71
C GLY A 28 4.01 -11.61 -1.71
N GLY A 29 3.09 -10.82 -2.27
CA GLY A 29 2.14 -11.28 -3.28
C GLY A 29 2.82 -11.71 -4.59
N PHE A 30 3.86 -11.01 -5.03
CA PHE A 30 4.67 -11.40 -6.18
C PHE A 30 5.38 -12.74 -5.93
N TYR A 31 6.04 -12.90 -4.78
CA TYR A 31 6.75 -14.13 -4.45
C TYR A 31 5.79 -15.33 -4.32
N LEU A 32 4.66 -15.12 -3.64
CA LEU A 32 3.62 -16.14 -3.47
C LEU A 32 2.98 -16.52 -4.81
N GLY A 33 2.66 -15.53 -5.65
CA GLY A 33 2.09 -15.74 -6.99
C GLY A 33 3.04 -16.52 -7.90
N ARG A 34 4.34 -16.20 -7.84
CA ARG A 34 5.36 -16.93 -8.59
C ARG A 34 5.53 -18.38 -8.13
N TYR A 35 5.36 -18.63 -6.82
CA TYR A 35 5.40 -19.98 -6.26
C TYR A 35 4.17 -20.82 -6.67
N LEU A 36 2.98 -20.22 -6.64
CA LEU A 36 1.73 -20.82 -7.09
C LEU A 36 1.74 -21.11 -8.61
N ASP A 37 2.20 -20.16 -9.43
CA ASP A 37 2.35 -20.36 -10.88
C ASP A 37 3.35 -21.48 -11.19
N GLY A 38 4.44 -21.59 -10.44
CA GLY A 38 5.42 -22.68 -10.58
C GLY A 38 4.86 -24.06 -10.22
N LEU A 39 3.96 -24.12 -9.24
CA LEU A 39 3.28 -25.36 -8.83
C LEU A 39 2.23 -25.81 -9.85
N TRP A 40 1.55 -24.87 -10.50
CA TRP A 40 0.46 -25.17 -11.43
C TRP A 40 0.83 -25.12 -12.91
N LYS A 41 2.07 -24.69 -13.25
CA LYS A 41 2.55 -24.60 -14.64
C LYS A 41 1.68 -23.69 -15.53
N THR A 42 0.80 -22.90 -14.93
CA THR A 42 -0.07 -21.90 -15.58
C THR A 42 0.67 -20.58 -15.73
N GLU A 43 1.75 -20.56 -16.50
CA GLU A 43 2.44 -19.32 -16.85
C GLU A 43 1.43 -18.34 -17.51
N PRO A 44 1.31 -17.04 -17.09
CA PRO A 44 1.70 -16.37 -15.85
C PRO A 44 0.48 -15.64 -15.22
N LEU A 45 -0.66 -16.32 -15.10
CA LEU A 45 -1.94 -15.68 -14.74
C LEU A 45 -2.02 -15.29 -13.26
N PHE A 46 -1.52 -16.14 -12.35
CA PHE A 46 -1.58 -15.86 -10.92
C PHE A 46 -0.62 -14.75 -10.51
N THR A 47 0.58 -14.71 -11.08
CA THR A 47 1.56 -13.65 -10.82
C THR A 47 1.02 -12.29 -11.27
N ILE A 48 0.42 -12.21 -12.47
CA ILE A 48 -0.20 -10.98 -12.97
C ILE A 48 -1.42 -10.61 -12.11
N GLY A 49 -2.25 -11.58 -11.75
CA GLY A 49 -3.42 -11.36 -10.90
C GLY A 49 -3.04 -10.84 -9.50
N LEU A 50 -2.06 -11.46 -8.85
CA LEU A 50 -1.57 -11.03 -7.53
C LEU A 50 -0.84 -9.69 -7.58
N MET A 51 -0.07 -9.41 -8.64
CA MET A 51 0.53 -8.08 -8.83
C MET A 51 -0.55 -7.00 -9.03
N LEU A 52 -1.55 -7.24 -9.89
CA LEU A 52 -2.64 -6.29 -10.13
C LEU A 52 -3.50 -6.08 -8.88
N ALA A 53 -3.80 -7.15 -8.15
CA ALA A 53 -4.52 -7.08 -6.89
C ALA A 53 -3.70 -6.32 -5.83
N GLY A 54 -2.40 -6.57 -5.73
CA GLY A 54 -1.48 -5.86 -4.83
C GLY A 54 -1.36 -4.37 -5.16
N LEU A 55 -1.25 -4.03 -6.45
CA LEU A 55 -1.24 -2.64 -6.92
C LEU A 55 -2.58 -1.94 -6.68
N GLY A 56 -3.69 -2.61 -6.98
CA GLY A 56 -5.05 -2.09 -6.79
C GLY A 56 -5.37 -1.84 -5.31
N LEU A 57 -5.06 -2.80 -4.45
CA LEU A 57 -5.24 -2.67 -3.00
C LEU A 57 -4.31 -1.61 -2.41
N GLY A 58 -3.03 -1.61 -2.81
CA GLY A 58 -2.06 -0.63 -2.36
C GLY A 58 -2.45 0.80 -2.77
N GLY A 59 -2.79 1.01 -4.04
CA GLY A 59 -3.25 2.29 -4.55
C GLY A 59 -4.54 2.77 -3.87
N SER A 60 -5.51 1.87 -3.71
CA SER A 60 -6.77 2.18 -3.02
C SER A 60 -6.54 2.57 -1.56
N TYR A 61 -5.65 1.85 -0.86
CA TYR A 61 -5.30 2.15 0.53
C TYR A 61 -4.62 3.52 0.67
N LEU A 62 -3.74 3.85 -0.29
CA LEU A 62 -3.05 5.14 -0.33
C LEU A 62 -4.03 6.29 -0.61
N VAL A 63 -4.98 6.10 -1.54
CA VAL A 63 -6.05 7.07 -1.83
C VAL A 63 -6.98 7.24 -0.62
N ILE A 64 -7.43 6.15 0.01
CA ILE A 64 -8.30 6.22 1.20
C ILE A 64 -7.56 6.91 2.35
N THR A 65 -6.27 6.62 2.55
CA THR A 65 -5.51 7.24 3.63
C THR A 65 -5.24 8.71 3.37
N LEU A 66 -4.88 9.10 2.14
CA LEU A 66 -4.76 10.50 1.75
C LEU A 66 -6.10 11.23 1.86
N LYS A 67 -7.21 10.60 1.48
CA LYS A 67 -8.55 11.20 1.60
C LYS A 67 -8.97 11.35 3.06
N LYS A 68 -8.60 10.39 3.93
CA LYS A 68 -8.85 10.45 5.38
C LYS A 68 -7.96 11.46 6.08
N PHE A 69 -6.71 11.64 5.66
CA PHE A 69 -5.81 12.67 6.16
C PHE A 69 -6.19 14.07 5.63
N GLY A 70 -6.50 14.19 4.33
CA GLY A 70 -6.95 15.43 3.71
C GLY A 70 -8.32 15.90 4.21
N ALA A 71 -9.24 14.98 4.53
CA ALA A 71 -10.50 15.31 5.21
C ALA A 71 -10.33 15.59 6.71
N SER A 72 -9.17 15.29 7.30
CA SER A 72 -8.90 15.51 8.72
C SER A 72 -8.07 16.77 9.02
N ASP A 73 -7.72 17.56 8.00
CA ASP A 73 -7.06 18.87 8.13
C ASP A 73 -8.01 20.04 7.76
N ASP A 74 -9.33 19.83 7.85
CA ASP A 74 -10.33 20.90 7.86
C ASP A 74 -11.13 20.84 9.17
N LYS A 75 -10.46 21.25 10.25
CA LYS A 75 -11.12 21.81 11.43
C LYS A 75 -10.49 23.16 11.69
N LYS A 76 -11.02 24.18 11.01
CA LYS A 76 -10.91 25.56 11.46
C LYS A 76 -12.26 26.02 12.00
#